data_AF-A0A1W9U5C7-F1
#
_entry.id   AF-A0A1W9U5C7-F1
#
_cell.length_a   1.000
_cell.length_b   1.000
_cell.length_c   1.000
_cell.angle_alpha   90.00
_cell.angle_beta   90.00
_cell.angle_gamma   90.00
#
_symmetry.space_group_name_H-M   'P 1'
#
loop_
_entity.id
_entity.type
_entity.pdbx_description
1 polymer ?
#
loop_
_entity_poly.entity_id
_entity_poly.type
_entity_poly.pdbx_seq_one_letter_code
_entity_poly.pdbx_strand_id
1 'polypeptide(L)'
;MLRAFSTAATGMHAQQMMVDVTANNLANINTTGFKRSQIDFQDLLYIKMKQAGAEVASGIKSPSGIEIGSGVRAASTVKVFTIGELVNTGKPLDIAITGDGFLQVSMPDGSTKYTRDGSLQKSQDGQLVTTTGYPIEPSI
;
A
#
# COMPACT_ATOMS: atom_id res chain seq x y z
N MET A 1 -9.05 -0.44 33.31
CA MET A 1 -8.83 -1.72 32.62
C MET A 1 -9.39 -1.74 31.20
N LEU A 2 -10.67 -1.42 30.96
CA LEU A 2 -11.28 -1.38 29.61
C LEU A 2 -10.46 -0.60 28.56
N ARG A 3 -9.88 0.56 28.92
CA ARG A 3 -9.06 1.38 28.01
C ARG A 3 -7.75 0.71 27.59
N ALA A 4 -7.07 0.05 28.53
CA ALA A 4 -5.83 -0.65 28.22
C ALA A 4 -6.09 -1.79 27.24
N PHE A 5 -7.21 -2.49 27.39
CA PHE A 5 -7.64 -3.52 26.44
C PHE A 5 -8.00 -2.95 25.06
N SER A 6 -8.69 -1.80 24.97
CA SER A 6 -8.99 -1.19 23.67
C SER A 6 -7.72 -0.69 22.96
N THR A 7 -6.78 -0.09 23.69
CA THR A 7 -5.50 0.33 23.14
C THR A 7 -4.66 -0.87 22.70
N ALA A 8 -4.61 -1.94 23.49
CA ALA A 8 -3.95 -3.19 23.10
C ALA A 8 -4.62 -3.84 21.87
N ALA A 9 -5.95 -3.86 21.81
CA ALA A 9 -6.70 -4.42 20.68
C ALA A 9 -6.44 -3.64 19.38
N THR A 10 -6.44 -2.31 19.42
CA THR A 10 -6.09 -1.50 18.24
C THR A 10 -4.65 -1.73 17.79
N GLY A 11 -3.71 -1.88 18.74
CA GLY A 11 -2.33 -2.29 18.44
C GLY A 11 -2.23 -3.65 17.76
N MET A 12 -2.90 -4.68 18.30
CA MET A 12 -2.92 -6.02 17.70
C MET A 12 -3.52 -6.02 16.30
N HIS A 13 -4.61 -5.28 16.09
CA HIS A 13 -5.24 -5.17 14.78
C HIS A 13 -4.34 -4.47 13.76
N ALA A 14 -3.63 -3.41 14.18
CA ALA A 14 -2.63 -2.75 13.35
C ALA A 14 -1.50 -3.72 12.95
N GLN A 15 -1.01 -4.52 13.89
CA GLN A 15 0.02 -5.53 13.61
C GLN A 15 -0.50 -6.61 12.65
N GLN A 16 -1.73 -7.08 12.82
CA GLN A 16 -2.35 -8.03 11.89
C GLN A 16 -2.37 -7.47 10.46
N MET A 17 -2.84 -6.23 10.27
CA MET A 17 -2.84 -5.61 8.94
C MET A 17 -1.43 -5.47 8.36
N MET A 18 -0.44 -5.12 9.19
CA MET A 18 0.95 -5.03 8.76
C MET A 18 1.47 -6.38 8.26
N VAL A 19 1.15 -7.46 8.98
CA VAL A 19 1.50 -8.82 8.57
C VAL A 19 0.80 -9.19 7.27
N ASP A 20 -0.49 -8.90 7.12
CA ASP A 20 -1.26 -9.22 5.90
C ASP A 20 -0.68 -8.50 4.67
N VAL A 21 -0.37 -7.20 4.77
CA VAL A 21 0.24 -6.42 3.69
C VAL A 21 1.63 -6.95 3.35
N THR A 22 2.44 -7.28 4.37
CA THR A 22 3.79 -7.83 4.18
C THR A 22 3.74 -9.21 3.53
N ALA A 23 2.82 -10.07 3.96
CA ALA A 23 2.61 -11.39 3.39
C ALA A 23 2.18 -11.30 1.92
N ASN A 24 1.27 -10.37 1.58
CA ASN A 24 0.86 -10.15 0.19
C ASN A 24 2.04 -9.67 -0.69
N ASN A 25 2.88 -8.77 -0.18
CA ASN A 25 4.07 -8.32 -0.89
C ASN A 25 5.06 -9.47 -1.13
N LEU A 26 5.28 -10.31 -0.12
CA LEU A 26 6.19 -11.46 -0.23
C LEU A 26 5.66 -12.50 -1.21
N ALA A 27 4.36 -12.79 -1.18
CA ALA A 27 3.73 -13.73 -2.09
C ALA A 27 3.85 -13.31 -3.57
N ASN A 28 3.90 -12.00 -3.84
CA ASN A 28 3.98 -11.44 -5.19
C ASN A 28 5.40 -10.98 -5.59
N ILE A 29 6.44 -11.44 -4.88
CA ILE A 29 7.82 -11.02 -5.15
C ILE A 29 8.28 -11.34 -6.59
N ASN A 30 7.78 -12.45 -7.15
CA ASN A 30 8.11 -12.90 -8.50
C ASN A 30 7.07 -12.49 -9.56
N THR A 31 6.06 -11.70 -9.18
CA THR A 31 5.03 -11.26 -10.12
C THR A 31 5.56 -10.06 -10.93
N THR A 32 5.68 -10.23 -12.25
CA THR A 32 6.16 -9.18 -13.15
C THR A 32 5.31 -7.92 -13.04
N GLY A 33 5.95 -6.75 -12.92
CA GLY A 33 5.26 -5.47 -12.82
C GLY A 33 4.56 -5.20 -11.48
N PHE A 34 4.67 -6.08 -10.48
CA PHE A 34 4.07 -5.87 -9.16
C PHE A 34 4.66 -4.65 -8.45
N LYS A 35 3.78 -3.86 -7.81
CA LYS A 35 4.15 -2.71 -6.99
C LYS A 35 3.74 -2.97 -5.55
N ARG A 36 4.73 -3.04 -4.67
CA ARG A 36 4.54 -3.33 -3.25
C ARG A 36 3.65 -2.29 -2.60
N SER A 37 2.82 -2.75 -1.67
CA SER A 37 1.97 -1.91 -0.84
C SER A 37 2.67 -1.64 0.49
N GLN A 38 2.56 -0.42 0.99
CA GLN A 38 3.01 -0.03 2.33
C GLN A 38 1.82 0.47 3.12
N ILE A 39 1.72 0.06 4.39
CA ILE A 39 0.70 0.55 5.32
C ILE A 39 1.31 1.61 6.22
N ASP A 40 0.61 2.73 6.35
CA ASP A 40 0.98 3.81 7.25
C ASP A 40 0.01 3.87 8.43
N PHE A 41 0.55 4.13 9.62
CA PHE A 41 -0.22 4.19 10.86
C PHE A 41 -0.22 5.60 11.44
N GLN A 42 -1.30 5.93 12.13
CA GLN A 42 -1.46 7.20 12.85
C GLN A 42 -1.97 6.94 14.26
N ASP A 43 -1.56 7.80 15.19
CA ASP A 43 -2.10 7.82 16.54
C ASP A 43 -3.56 8.29 16.55
N LEU A 44 -4.26 7.91 17.63
CA LEU A 44 -5.60 8.39 17.93
C LEU A 44 -5.54 9.55 18.92
N LEU A 45 -6.65 10.29 19.00
CA LEU A 45 -6.78 11.45 19.90
C LEU A 45 -6.36 11.13 21.34
N TYR A 46 -5.69 12.10 21.95
CA TYR A 46 -5.23 12.04 23.33
C TYR A 46 -6.33 12.54 24.27
N ILE A 47 -6.56 11.80 25.35
CA ILE A 47 -7.48 12.21 26.41
C ILE A 47 -6.68 12.92 27.50
N LYS A 48 -7.06 14.15 27.82
CA LYS A 48 -6.46 14.94 28.89
C LYS A 48 -7.11 14.57 30.23
N MET A 49 -6.36 13.90 31.10
CA MET A 49 -6.80 13.56 32.46
C MET A 49 -6.55 14.71 33.44
N LYS A 50 -5.48 15.48 33.21
CA LYS A 50 -5.15 16.67 34.00
C LYS A 50 -4.65 17.75 33.06
N GLN A 51 -5.20 18.95 33.14
CA GLN A 51 -4.74 20.08 32.34
C GLN A 51 -3.53 20.74 33.03
N ALA A 52 -2.51 21.09 32.25
CA ALA A 52 -1.39 21.87 32.76
C ALA A 52 -1.90 23.22 33.29
N GLY A 53 -1.40 23.66 34.45
CA GLY A 53 -1.85 24.90 35.10
C GLY A 53 -3.14 24.78 35.93
N ALA A 54 -3.76 23.59 36.02
CA ALA A 54 -4.90 23.35 36.91
C ALA A 54 -4.49 23.55 38.38
N GLU A 55 -5.35 24.19 39.16
CA GLU A 55 -5.13 24.44 40.59
C GLU A 55 -5.28 23.14 41.38
N VAL A 56 -4.24 22.76 42.11
CA VAL A 56 -4.17 21.50 42.88
C VAL A 56 -4.45 21.76 44.36
N ALA A 57 -4.14 22.97 44.84
CA ALA A 57 -4.46 23.52 46.15
C ALA A 57 -4.41 25.06 46.05
N SER A 58 -4.92 25.78 47.04
CA SER A 58 -4.98 27.25 47.04
C SER A 58 -3.63 27.87 46.65
N GLY A 59 -3.55 28.46 45.45
CA GLY A 59 -2.34 29.08 44.90
C GLY A 59 -1.28 28.14 44.28
N ILE A 60 -1.45 26.81 44.36
CA ILE A 60 -0.53 25.82 43.80
C ILE A 60 -1.08 25.27 42.49
N LYS A 61 -0.41 25.59 41.37
CA LYS A 61 -0.77 25.10 40.03
C LYS A 61 0.06 23.89 39.63
N SER A 62 -0.57 22.93 38.94
CA SER A 62 0.11 21.77 38.39
C SER A 62 1.08 22.20 37.28
N PRO A 63 2.38 21.88 37.38
CA PRO A 63 3.35 22.28 36.36
C PRO A 63 3.18 21.50 35.05
N SER A 64 2.63 20.28 35.10
CA SER A 64 2.39 19.44 33.93
C SER A 64 0.94 18.94 33.87
N GLY A 65 0.48 18.69 32.65
CA GLY A 65 -0.75 17.96 32.36
C GLY A 65 -0.48 16.46 32.25
N ILE A 66 -1.55 15.66 32.31
CA ILE A 66 -1.51 14.22 32.07
C ILE A 66 -2.39 13.95 30.86
N GLU A 67 -1.80 13.45 29.79
CA GLU A 67 -2.48 13.05 28.57
C GLU A 67 -2.21 11.57 28.29
N ILE A 68 -3.24 10.84 27.85
CA ILE A 68 -3.15 9.41 27.56
C ILE A 68 -3.62 9.19 26.12
N GLY A 69 -2.77 8.57 25.30
CA GLY A 69 -3.09 8.21 23.92
C GLY A 69 -4.16 7.12 23.86
N SER A 70 -5.09 7.23 22.91
CA SER A 70 -6.22 6.31 22.81
C SER A 70 -5.95 5.07 21.94
N GLY A 71 -4.80 4.99 21.28
CA GLY A 71 -4.40 3.85 20.45
C GLY A 71 -3.89 4.27 19.07
N VAL A 72 -3.93 3.33 18.13
CA VAL A 72 -3.41 3.48 16.77
C VAL A 72 -4.46 3.05 15.75
N ARG A 73 -4.43 3.64 14.55
CA ARG A 73 -5.22 3.17 13.40
C ARG A 73 -4.38 3.15 12.13
N ALA A 74 -4.78 2.32 11.17
CA ALA A 74 -4.27 2.42 9.81
C ALA A 74 -4.77 3.71 9.16
N ALA A 75 -3.86 4.49 8.59
CA ALA A 75 -4.17 5.74 7.92
C ALA A 75 -4.42 5.52 6.43
N SER A 76 -3.53 4.77 5.78
CA SER A 76 -3.60 4.49 4.35
C SER A 76 -2.76 3.28 3.97
N THR A 77 -3.12 2.64 2.86
CA THR A 77 -2.27 1.68 2.16
C THR A 77 -1.84 2.32 0.84
N VAL A 78 -0.55 2.58 0.69
CA VAL A 78 0.04 3.29 -0.45
C VAL A 78 0.82 2.31 -1.32
N LYS A 79 0.68 2.43 -2.66
CA LYS A 79 1.53 1.69 -3.60
C LYS A 79 2.86 2.41 -3.80
N VAL A 80 3.95 1.67 -3.71
CA VAL A 80 5.31 2.18 -3.93
C VAL A 80 5.71 1.89 -5.38
N PHE A 81 5.88 2.94 -6.18
CA PHE A 81 6.15 2.86 -7.62
C PHE A 81 7.65 2.83 -7.98
N THR A 82 8.52 2.46 -7.05
CA THR A 82 9.95 2.30 -7.34
C THR A 82 10.20 1.27 -8.43
N ILE A 83 11.20 1.52 -9.26
CA ILE A 83 11.65 0.57 -10.28
C ILE A 83 12.46 -0.52 -9.56
N GLY A 84 12.13 -1.78 -9.85
CA GLY A 84 12.85 -2.94 -9.33
C GLY A 84 14.02 -3.32 -10.23
N GLU A 85 14.64 -4.46 -9.93
CA GLU A 85 15.64 -5.05 -10.81
C GLU A 85 15.02 -5.48 -12.14
N LEU A 86 15.69 -5.16 -13.24
CA LEU A 86 15.28 -5.58 -14.58
C LEU A 86 16.08 -6.83 -14.95
N VAL A 87 15.38 -7.93 -15.25
CA VAL A 87 15.98 -9.19 -15.67
C VAL A 87 15.78 -9.36 -17.16
N ASN A 88 16.85 -9.63 -17.90
CA ASN A 88 16.75 -9.97 -19.30
C ASN A 88 16.23 -11.41 -19.45
N THR A 89 15.06 -11.58 -20.05
CA THR A 89 14.43 -12.90 -20.25
C THR A 89 14.86 -13.58 -21.55
N GLY A 90 15.49 -12.85 -22.48
CA GLY A 90 15.86 -13.34 -23.81
C GLY A 90 14.70 -13.53 -24.78
N LYS A 91 13.46 -13.25 -24.37
CA LYS A 91 12.30 -13.29 -25.27
C LYS A 91 12.20 -11.98 -26.06
N PRO A 92 11.99 -12.02 -27.39
CA PRO A 92 12.00 -10.82 -28.23
C PRO A 92 10.79 -9.90 -28.01
N LEU A 93 9.70 -10.41 -27.43
CA LEU A 93 8.48 -9.65 -27.18
C LEU A 93 8.36 -9.17 -25.72
N ASP A 94 9.27 -9.60 -24.84
CA ASP A 94 9.26 -9.13 -23.46
C ASP A 94 9.84 -7.71 -23.41
N ILE A 95 9.06 -6.78 -22.88
CA ILE A 95 9.46 -5.37 -22.76
C ILE A 95 9.45 -4.92 -21.31
N ALA A 96 10.29 -3.95 -20.98
CA ALA A 96 10.28 -3.29 -19.68
C ALA A 96 10.29 -1.77 -19.87
N ILE A 97 9.41 -1.09 -19.14
CA ILE A 97 9.36 0.37 -19.12
C ILE A 97 10.40 0.86 -18.10
N THR A 98 11.42 1.57 -18.59
CA THR A 98 12.37 2.29 -17.75
C THR A 98 11.83 3.70 -17.49
N GLY A 99 11.59 4.03 -16.21
CA GLY A 99 11.00 5.30 -15.79
C GLY A 99 9.51 5.21 -15.47
N ASP A 100 8.82 6.33 -15.72
CA ASP A 100 7.39 6.49 -15.51
C ASP A 100 6.58 6.05 -16.74
N GLY A 101 5.31 5.68 -16.54
CA GLY A 101 4.42 5.21 -17.60
C GLY A 101 3.88 3.80 -17.40
N PHE A 102 2.91 3.40 -18.21
CA PHE A 102 2.25 2.09 -18.17
C PHE A 102 1.88 1.67 -19.60
N LEU A 103 1.77 0.36 -19.84
CA LEU A 103 1.18 -0.18 -21.06
C LEU A 103 -0.34 -0.09 -20.97
N GLN A 104 -0.98 0.35 -22.04
CA GLN A 104 -2.43 0.35 -22.18
C GLN A 104 -2.89 -1.01 -22.69
N VAL A 105 -3.95 -1.54 -22.10
CA VAL A 105 -4.54 -2.84 -22.43
C VAL A 105 -6.04 -2.64 -22.64
N SER A 106 -6.55 -3.15 -23.75
CA SER A 106 -7.97 -3.08 -24.08
C SER A 106 -8.71 -4.25 -23.42
N MET A 107 -9.74 -3.95 -22.64
CA MET A 107 -10.57 -4.95 -21.98
C MET A 107 -11.75 -5.36 -22.86
N PRO A 108 -12.36 -6.54 -22.64
CA PRO A 108 -13.51 -7.00 -23.42
C PRO A 108 -14.75 -6.10 -23.30
N ASP A 109 -14.84 -5.30 -22.23
CA ASP A 109 -15.90 -4.32 -22.00
C ASP A 109 -15.67 -2.99 -22.75
N GLY A 110 -14.59 -2.87 -23.51
CA GLY A 110 -14.18 -1.66 -24.22
C GLY A 110 -13.45 -0.63 -23.36
N SER A 111 -13.14 -0.95 -22.09
CA SER A 111 -12.38 -0.07 -21.22
C SER A 111 -10.87 -0.25 -21.39
N THR A 112 -10.11 0.85 -21.29
CA THR A 112 -8.65 0.80 -21.23
C THR A 112 -8.18 0.62 -19.79
N LYS A 113 -7.33 -0.38 -19.56
CA LYS A 113 -6.59 -0.56 -18.30
C LYS A 113 -5.09 -0.40 -18.51
N TYR A 114 -4.37 -0.31 -17.39
CA TYR A 114 -2.94 -0.03 -17.37
C TYR A 114 -2.18 -1.17 -16.68
N THR A 115 -1.07 -1.59 -17.28
CA THR A 115 -0.18 -2.61 -16.70
C THR A 115 1.29 -2.21 -16.80
N ARG A 116 2.09 -2.73 -15.88
CA ARG A 116 3.56 -2.71 -15.93
C ARG A 116 4.14 -4.06 -16.34
N ASP A 117 3.30 -5.07 -16.53
CA ASP A 117 3.71 -6.37 -17.04
C ASP A 117 3.93 -6.25 -18.55
N GLY A 118 5.17 -6.45 -18.98
CA GLY A 118 5.55 -6.46 -20.39
C GLY A 118 5.81 -7.85 -20.94
N SER A 119 5.28 -8.90 -20.29
CA SER A 119 5.28 -10.27 -20.82
C SER A 119 4.24 -10.39 -21.95
N LEU A 120 4.66 -10.07 -23.18
CA LEU A 120 3.77 -10.04 -24.34
C LEU A 120 3.92 -11.30 -25.20
N GLN A 121 2.83 -11.66 -25.87
CA GLN A 121 2.74 -12.79 -26.80
C GLN A 121 2.03 -12.35 -28.08
N LYS A 122 2.23 -13.12 -29.15
CA LYS A 122 1.54 -12.90 -30.42
C LYS A 122 0.28 -13.77 -30.47
N SER A 123 -0.87 -13.15 -30.70
CA SER A 123 -2.14 -13.84 -30.92
C SER A 123 -2.17 -14.54 -32.29
N GLN A 124 -3.16 -15.40 -32.52
CA GLN A 124 -3.42 -16.05 -33.81
C GLN A 124 -3.60 -15.03 -34.94
N ASP A 125 -4.24 -13.89 -34.64
CA ASP A 125 -4.48 -12.79 -35.59
C ASP A 125 -3.26 -11.88 -35.77
N GLY A 126 -2.13 -12.23 -35.14
CA GLY A 126 -0.87 -11.53 -35.27
C GLY A 126 -0.68 -10.31 -34.35
N GLN A 127 -1.70 -9.96 -33.56
CA GLN A 127 -1.68 -8.85 -32.62
C GLN A 127 -0.85 -9.17 -31.37
N LEU A 128 -0.22 -8.15 -30.78
CA LEU A 128 0.41 -8.26 -29.46
C LEU A 128 -0.65 -8.28 -28.36
N VAL A 129 -0.58 -9.33 -27.52
CA VAL A 129 -1.45 -9.56 -26.38
C VAL A 129 -0.63 -9.80 -25.12
N THR A 130 -1.20 -9.46 -23.97
CA THR A 130 -0.68 -9.84 -22.64
C THR A 130 -0.74 -11.36 -22.43
N THR A 131 -0.08 -11.88 -21.39
CA THR A 131 -0.16 -13.31 -21.01
C THR A 131 -1.59 -13.83 -20.80
N THR A 132 -2.53 -12.95 -20.47
CA THR A 132 -3.96 -13.28 -20.30
C THR A 132 -4.78 -13.15 -21.58
N GLY A 133 -4.16 -12.79 -22.71
CA GLY A 133 -4.81 -12.68 -24.02
C GLY A 133 -5.44 -11.32 -24.33
N TYR A 134 -5.27 -10.31 -23.48
CA TYR A 134 -5.79 -8.98 -23.76
C TYR A 134 -4.85 -8.19 -24.67
N PRO A 135 -5.36 -7.54 -25.74
CA PRO A 135 -4.54 -6.78 -26.67
C PRO A 135 -4.02 -5.49 -26.04
N ILE A 136 -2.80 -5.09 -26.45
CA ILE A 136 -2.22 -3.81 -26.05
C ILE A 136 -2.67 -2.68 -26.98
N GLU A 137 -2.70 -1.46 -26.47
CA GLU A 137 -2.98 -0.24 -27.26
C GLU A 137 -1.74 0.66 -27.35
N PRO A 138 -1.44 1.24 -28.53
CA PRO A 138 -2.06 0.95 -29.82
C PRO A 138 -1.75 -0.48 -30.30
N SER A 139 -2.65 -1.06 -31.08
CA SER A 139 -2.46 -2.40 -31.64
C SER A 139 -1.30 -2.39 -32.66
N ILE A 140 -0.43 -3.39 -32.55
CA ILE A 140 0.71 -3.65 -33.43
C ILE A 140 0.54 -5.04 -34.02
#